data_AF-A0A819XCV5-F1
#
_entry.id   AF-A0A819XCV5-F1
#
_cell.length_a   1.000
_cell.length_b   1.000
_cell.length_c   1.000
_cell.angle_alpha   90.00
_cell.angle_beta   90.00
_cell.angle_gamma   90.00
#
_symmetry.space_group_name_H-M   'P 1'
#
loop_
_entity.id
_entity.type
_entity.pdbx_description
1 polymer ?
#
loop_
_entity_poly.entity_id
_entity_poly.type
_entity_poly.pdbx_seq_one_letter_code
_entity_poly.pdbx_strand_id
1 'polypeptide(L)'
;LSSKHHDNQVDIKTGKPIIILDYNKTKGAVDTVDQMCHKYTVKRGTKRWPLCIFFGMIDIAAINALVIWKTKNPQWNENKKYQRRLFLEELGLSLVSDLLDFRSKTSKFLNKDIEHALAIVGYPMVKNLPEPNGNSTQSKKRKRCSICEDPKDKKTSTQCSRCSKFVCNEHSVKIIYCANCAK
;
A
#
# COMPACT_ATOMS: atom_id res chain seq x y z
N LEU A 1 -43.26 20.57 -4.79
CA LEU A 1 -43.86 20.48 -6.14
C LEU A 1 -43.58 19.09 -6.70
N SER A 2 -44.55 18.44 -7.35
CA SER A 2 -44.35 17.14 -8.00
C SER A 2 -45.24 17.04 -9.24
N SER A 3 -44.72 16.48 -10.32
CA SER A 3 -45.49 16.11 -11.52
C SER A 3 -46.03 14.67 -11.47
N LYS A 4 -45.69 13.90 -10.43
CA LYS A 4 -46.16 12.52 -10.20
C LYS A 4 -47.38 12.49 -9.28
N HIS A 5 -47.38 13.34 -8.25
CA HIS A 5 -48.44 13.40 -7.25
C HIS A 5 -49.45 14.49 -7.62
N HIS A 6 -50.68 14.10 -7.95
CA HIS A 6 -51.77 14.99 -8.36
C HIS A 6 -52.83 15.18 -7.27
N ASP A 7 -52.69 14.48 -6.15
CA ASP A 7 -53.61 14.52 -5.02
C ASP A 7 -52.90 14.84 -3.70
N ASN A 8 -53.69 15.08 -2.67
CA ASN A 8 -53.22 15.43 -1.33
C ASN A 8 -53.17 14.21 -0.41
N GLN A 9 -52.83 13.02 -0.94
CA GLN A 9 -52.78 11.81 -0.12
C GLN A 9 -51.78 11.94 1.04
N VAL A 10 -52.19 11.42 2.20
CA VAL A 10 -51.43 11.44 3.45
C VAL A 10 -51.24 10.00 3.93
N ASP A 11 -50.04 9.70 4.41
CA ASP A 11 -49.77 8.42 5.05
C ASP A 11 -50.45 8.31 6.41
N ILE A 12 -51.28 7.28 6.58
CA ILE A 12 -52.14 7.08 7.76
C ILE A 12 -51.30 6.90 9.03
N LYS A 13 -50.09 6.33 8.93
CA LYS A 13 -49.25 6.04 10.10
C LYS A 13 -48.51 7.28 10.62
N THR A 14 -48.00 8.10 9.71
CA THR A 14 -47.11 9.22 10.06
C THR A 14 -47.78 10.58 9.98
N GLY A 15 -48.96 10.68 9.36
CA GLY A 15 -49.66 11.94 9.08
C GLY A 15 -48.93 12.82 8.06
N LYS A 16 -47.91 12.30 7.38
CA LYS A 16 -47.10 13.06 6.42
C LYS A 16 -47.66 12.91 5.00
N PRO A 17 -47.68 13.98 4.19
CA PRO A 17 -48.04 13.87 2.78
C PRO A 17 -47.16 12.85 2.05
N ILE A 18 -47.76 12.01 1.20
CA ILE A 18 -47.02 10.96 0.47
C ILE A 18 -45.89 11.56 -0.38
N ILE A 19 -46.14 12.71 -1.00
CA ILE A 19 -45.14 13.48 -1.74
C ILE A 19 -43.85 13.75 -0.93
N ILE A 20 -43.98 14.04 0.37
CA ILE A 20 -42.83 14.29 1.27
C ILE A 20 -42.11 12.99 1.59
N LEU A 21 -42.83 11.88 1.77
CA LEU A 21 -42.23 10.58 2.04
C LEU A 21 -41.42 10.09 0.83
N ASP A 22 -41.98 10.18 -0.38
CA ASP A 22 -41.30 9.77 -1.62
C ASP A 22 -40.06 10.63 -1.90
N TYR A 23 -40.15 11.95 -1.65
CA TYR A 23 -38.99 12.84 -1.73
C TYR A 23 -37.91 12.44 -0.72
N ASN A 24 -38.27 12.23 0.56
CA ASN A 24 -37.29 11.88 1.59
C ASN A 24 -36.62 10.53 1.36
N LYS A 25 -37.30 9.57 0.72
CA LYS A 25 -36.70 8.27 0.34
C LYS A 25 -35.61 8.40 -0.73
N THR A 26 -35.67 9.42 -1.59
CA THR A 26 -34.81 9.53 -2.78
C THR A 26 -33.79 10.67 -2.72
N LYS A 27 -34.07 11.73 -1.95
CA LYS A 27 -33.23 12.94 -1.87
C LYS A 27 -31.77 12.69 -1.46
N GLY A 28 -31.52 11.62 -0.70
CA GLY A 28 -30.21 11.35 -0.11
C GLY A 28 -29.19 10.69 -1.05
N ALA A 29 -29.56 10.34 -2.28
CA ALA A 29 -28.69 9.59 -3.18
C ALA A 29 -27.38 10.35 -3.50
N VAL A 30 -27.48 11.63 -3.85
CA VAL A 30 -26.32 12.47 -4.17
C VAL A 30 -25.45 12.71 -2.94
N ASP A 31 -26.06 13.08 -1.81
CA ASP A 31 -25.35 13.28 -0.54
C ASP A 31 -24.63 12.01 -0.08
N THR A 32 -25.22 10.84 -0.33
CA THR A 32 -24.59 9.55 -0.01
C THR A 32 -23.35 9.32 -0.86
N VAL A 33 -23.40 9.62 -2.16
CA VAL A 33 -22.24 9.52 -3.06
C VAL A 33 -21.16 10.53 -2.65
N ASP A 34 -21.53 11.76 -2.28
CA ASP A 34 -20.58 12.78 -1.84
C ASP A 34 -19.88 12.38 -0.53
N GLN A 35 -20.64 11.92 0.47
CA GLN A 35 -20.09 11.34 1.71
C GLN A 35 -19.17 10.15 1.43
N MET A 36 -19.54 9.30 0.46
CA MET A 36 -18.70 8.22 0.02
C MET A 36 -17.39 8.76 -0.58
N CYS A 37 -17.43 9.71 -1.52
CA CYS A 37 -16.24 10.33 -2.08
C CYS A 37 -15.30 10.84 -0.97
N HIS A 38 -15.82 11.59 0.00
CA HIS A 38 -15.02 12.13 1.11
C HIS A 38 -14.33 11.06 1.96
N LYS A 39 -14.99 9.92 2.23
CA LYS A 39 -14.43 8.88 3.11
C LYS A 39 -13.15 8.21 2.58
N TYR A 40 -13.01 8.10 1.25
CA TYR A 40 -11.85 7.45 0.61
C TYR A 40 -11.37 8.28 -0.59
N THR A 41 -11.21 9.58 -0.40
CA THR A 41 -10.84 10.48 -1.51
C THR A 41 -9.37 10.36 -1.88
N VAL A 42 -9.09 10.39 -3.19
CA VAL A 42 -7.72 10.52 -3.71
C VAL A 42 -7.28 11.98 -3.85
N LYS A 43 -8.15 12.95 -3.53
CA LYS A 43 -7.84 14.37 -3.62
C LYS A 43 -6.60 14.72 -2.78
N ARG A 44 -5.78 15.61 -3.32
CA ARG A 44 -4.59 16.18 -2.67
C ARG A 44 -4.63 17.70 -2.84
N GLY A 45 -4.05 18.42 -1.89
CA GLY A 45 -3.87 19.86 -2.00
C GLY A 45 -3.10 20.20 -3.28
N THR A 46 -3.71 20.99 -4.16
CA THR A 46 -3.14 21.34 -5.47
C THR A 46 -3.50 22.77 -5.82
N LYS A 47 -2.57 23.48 -6.48
CA LYS A 47 -2.80 24.81 -7.06
C LYS A 47 -3.27 24.73 -8.52
N ARG A 48 -3.42 23.53 -9.07
CA ARG A 48 -3.81 23.28 -10.46
C ARG A 48 -5.25 22.76 -10.49
N TRP A 49 -6.20 23.62 -10.86
CA TRP A 49 -7.63 23.26 -10.90
C TRP A 49 -7.97 22.02 -11.74
N PRO A 50 -7.29 21.71 -12.88
CA PRO A 50 -7.64 20.51 -13.65
C PRO A 50 -7.39 19.23 -12.86
N LEU A 51 -6.36 19.24 -11.99
CA LEU A 51 -6.03 18.10 -11.16
C LEU A 51 -7.10 17.86 -10.08
N CYS A 52 -7.76 18.93 -9.59
CA CYS A 52 -8.89 18.80 -8.67
C CYS A 52 -10.06 18.04 -9.31
N ILE A 53 -10.37 18.36 -10.57
CA ILE A 53 -11.40 17.64 -11.34
C ILE A 53 -10.97 16.20 -11.58
N PHE A 54 -9.73 15.97 -12.01
CA PHE A 54 -9.20 14.63 -12.26
C PHE A 54 -9.31 13.72 -11.02
N PHE A 55 -8.95 14.22 -9.84
CA PHE A 55 -9.15 13.47 -8.60
C PHE A 55 -10.63 13.17 -8.32
N GLY A 56 -11.52 14.13 -8.58
CA GLY A 56 -12.96 13.89 -8.48
C GLY A 56 -13.46 12.80 -9.43
N MET A 57 -12.94 12.75 -10.66
CA MET A 57 -13.26 11.70 -11.63
C MET A 57 -12.83 10.32 -11.12
N ILE A 58 -11.65 10.21 -10.51
CA ILE A 58 -11.17 8.94 -9.94
C ILE A 58 -12.08 8.49 -8.79
N ASP A 59 -12.44 9.40 -7.88
CA ASP A 59 -13.32 9.07 -6.75
C ASP A 59 -14.67 8.51 -7.23
N ILE A 60 -15.29 9.16 -8.22
CA ILE A 60 -16.57 8.73 -8.81
C ILE A 60 -16.41 7.42 -9.58
N ALA A 61 -15.35 7.28 -10.38
CA ALA A 61 -15.08 6.07 -11.15
C ALA A 61 -14.94 4.84 -10.25
N ALA A 62 -14.25 4.97 -9.11
CA ALA A 62 -14.08 3.88 -8.16
C ALA A 62 -15.39 3.46 -7.50
N ILE A 63 -16.29 4.40 -7.18
CA ILE A 63 -17.64 4.11 -6.66
C ILE A 63 -18.47 3.37 -7.72
N ASN A 64 -18.48 3.87 -8.95
CA ASN A 64 -19.23 3.23 -10.05
C ASN A 64 -18.70 1.83 -10.36
N ALA A 65 -17.38 1.65 -10.38
CA ALA A 65 -16.76 0.34 -10.56
C ALA A 65 -17.16 -0.64 -9.46
N LEU A 66 -17.21 -0.20 -8.20
CA LEU A 66 -17.67 -1.02 -7.08
C LEU A 66 -19.15 -1.44 -7.25
N VAL A 67 -20.03 -0.53 -7.68
CA VAL A 67 -21.44 -0.85 -7.92
C VAL A 67 -21.57 -1.93 -8.99
N ILE A 68 -20.85 -1.78 -10.11
CA ILE A 68 -20.84 -2.77 -11.20
C ILE A 68 -20.28 -4.10 -10.70
N TRP A 69 -19.17 -4.07 -9.96
CA TRP A 69 -18.54 -5.28 -9.41
C TRP A 69 -19.48 -6.05 -8.48
N LYS A 70 -20.12 -5.36 -7.53
CA LYS A 70 -21.09 -5.98 -6.61
C LYS A 70 -22.33 -6.50 -7.32
N THR A 71 -22.77 -5.82 -8.38
CA THR A 71 -23.90 -6.27 -9.20
C THR A 71 -23.57 -7.57 -9.92
N LYS A 72 -22.35 -7.69 -10.47
CA LYS A 72 -21.89 -8.91 -11.14
C LYS A 72 -21.51 -10.03 -10.16
N ASN A 73 -21.04 -9.68 -8.97
CA ASN A 73 -20.50 -10.62 -7.98
C ASN A 73 -21.20 -10.42 -6.61
N PRO A 74 -22.48 -10.79 -6.47
CA PRO A 74 -23.28 -10.48 -5.27
C PRO A 74 -22.71 -11.13 -3.99
N GLN A 75 -22.09 -12.31 -4.11
CA GLN A 75 -21.51 -13.06 -2.99
C GLN A 75 -20.11 -12.54 -2.58
N TRP A 76 -19.50 -11.63 -3.36
CA TRP A 76 -18.16 -11.13 -3.06
C TRP A 76 -18.14 -10.34 -1.74
N ASN A 77 -17.47 -10.89 -0.74
CA ASN A 77 -17.34 -10.30 0.59
C ASN A 77 -18.69 -9.91 1.23
N GLU A 78 -19.79 -10.62 0.92
CA GLU A 78 -21.17 -10.25 1.31
C GLU A 78 -21.35 -10.00 2.81
N ASN A 79 -20.65 -10.76 3.65
CA ASN A 79 -20.73 -10.68 5.10
C ASN A 79 -19.85 -9.56 5.71
N LYS A 80 -19.07 -8.84 4.90
CA LYS A 80 -18.12 -7.83 5.37
C LYS A 80 -18.70 -6.42 5.24
N LYS A 81 -18.80 -5.71 6.35
CA LYS A 81 -19.25 -4.30 6.38
C LYS A 81 -18.29 -3.31 5.68
N TYR A 82 -17.04 -3.72 5.43
CA TYR A 82 -15.97 -2.89 4.87
C TYR A 82 -15.60 -3.27 3.43
N GLN A 83 -16.54 -3.83 2.66
CA GLN A 83 -16.39 -4.19 1.24
C GLN A 83 -15.71 -3.11 0.38
N ARG A 84 -16.09 -1.84 0.54
CA ARG A 84 -15.48 -0.75 -0.25
C ARG A 84 -13.97 -0.60 0.00
N ARG A 85 -13.51 -0.79 1.23
CA ARG A 85 -12.08 -0.73 1.57
C ARG A 85 -11.33 -1.85 0.84
N LEU A 86 -11.87 -3.06 0.90
CA LEU A 86 -11.29 -4.23 0.22
C LEU A 86 -11.25 -4.02 -1.30
N PHE A 87 -12.33 -3.50 -1.86
CA PHE A 87 -12.39 -3.24 -3.30
C PHE A 87 -11.34 -2.23 -3.73
N LEU A 88 -11.16 -1.13 -2.99
CA LEU A 88 -10.15 -0.13 -3.30
C LEU A 88 -8.72 -0.66 -3.12
N GLU A 89 -8.50 -1.53 -2.14
CA GLU A 89 -7.21 -2.21 -1.92
C GLU A 89 -6.87 -3.15 -3.08
N GLU A 90 -7.80 -4.02 -3.47
CA GLU A 90 -7.66 -4.93 -4.61
C GLU A 90 -7.50 -4.15 -5.92
N LEU A 91 -8.32 -3.11 -6.14
CA LEU A 91 -8.24 -2.23 -7.32
C LEU A 91 -6.86 -1.55 -7.38
N GLY A 92 -6.41 -0.96 -6.28
CA GLY A 92 -5.12 -0.28 -6.21
C GLY A 92 -3.96 -1.21 -6.54
N LEU A 93 -3.95 -2.43 -5.96
CA LEU A 93 -2.94 -3.44 -6.26
C LEU A 93 -3.00 -3.91 -7.72
N SER A 94 -4.20 -4.13 -8.26
CA SER A 94 -4.35 -4.56 -9.66
C SER A 94 -3.88 -3.51 -10.67
N LEU A 95 -4.01 -2.21 -10.35
CA LEU A 95 -3.55 -1.13 -11.24
C LEU A 95 -2.02 -0.99 -11.26
N VAL A 96 -1.32 -1.48 -10.23
CA VAL A 96 0.15 -1.37 -10.13
C VAL A 96 0.88 -2.68 -10.35
N SER A 97 0.17 -3.81 -10.47
CA SER A 97 0.76 -5.16 -10.57
C SER A 97 1.86 -5.26 -11.62
N ASP A 98 1.60 -4.76 -12.82
CA ASP A 98 2.52 -4.87 -13.95
C ASP A 98 3.76 -4.00 -13.75
N LEU A 99 3.60 -2.85 -13.10
CA LEU A 99 4.70 -1.97 -12.72
C LEU A 99 5.56 -2.60 -11.62
N LEU A 100 4.94 -3.27 -10.65
CA LEU A 100 5.65 -3.99 -9.58
C LEU A 100 6.43 -5.18 -10.14
N ASP A 101 5.83 -5.95 -11.05
CA ASP A 101 6.47 -7.06 -11.74
C ASP A 101 7.65 -6.63 -12.61
N PHE A 102 7.46 -5.57 -13.41
CA PHE A 102 8.55 -4.99 -14.19
C PHE A 102 9.68 -4.52 -13.27
N ARG A 103 9.34 -3.81 -12.19
CA ARG A 103 10.34 -3.28 -11.25
C ARG A 103 11.11 -4.40 -10.54
N SER A 104 10.46 -5.50 -10.18
CA SER A 104 11.10 -6.65 -9.50
C SER A 104 12.09 -7.40 -10.41
N LYS A 105 11.87 -7.37 -11.73
CA LYS A 105 12.72 -8.05 -12.74
C LYS A 105 13.83 -7.17 -13.30
N THR A 106 13.58 -5.88 -13.50
CA THR A 106 14.51 -4.99 -14.23
C THR A 106 15.46 -4.24 -13.30
N SER A 107 15.06 -3.97 -12.05
CA SER A 107 15.89 -3.17 -11.15
C SER A 107 17.13 -3.95 -10.71
N LYS A 108 18.33 -3.41 -10.95
CA LYS A 108 19.59 -4.05 -10.51
C LYS A 108 19.89 -3.83 -9.03
N PHE A 109 19.45 -2.68 -8.51
CA PHE A 109 19.68 -2.27 -7.12
C PHE A 109 18.44 -1.55 -6.60
N LEU A 110 17.86 -2.04 -5.52
CA LEU A 110 16.85 -1.34 -4.73
C LEU A 110 17.32 -1.25 -3.29
N ASN A 111 16.80 -0.27 -2.55
CA ASN A 111 16.95 -0.28 -1.10
C ASN A 111 16.30 -1.57 -0.55
N LYS A 112 16.95 -2.22 0.42
CA LYS A 112 16.45 -3.43 1.06
C LYS A 112 15.03 -3.31 1.58
N ASP A 113 14.64 -2.12 2.05
CA ASP A 113 13.27 -1.89 2.52
C ASP A 113 12.25 -2.02 1.38
N ILE A 114 12.62 -1.56 0.18
CA ILE A 114 11.79 -1.68 -1.03
C ILE A 114 11.81 -3.12 -1.53
N GLU A 115 12.96 -3.81 -1.50
CA GLU A 115 13.03 -5.25 -1.84
C GLU A 115 12.11 -6.06 -0.93
N HIS A 116 12.12 -5.78 0.37
CA HIS A 116 11.28 -6.45 1.35
C HIS A 116 9.80 -6.13 1.14
N ALA A 117 9.45 -4.86 0.90
CA ALA A 117 8.08 -4.46 0.60
C ALA A 117 7.55 -5.16 -0.66
N LEU A 118 8.33 -5.21 -1.74
CA LEU A 118 7.99 -5.92 -2.98
C LEU A 118 7.76 -7.42 -2.73
N ALA A 119 8.61 -8.06 -1.91
CA ALA A 119 8.43 -9.46 -1.54
C ALA A 119 7.14 -9.71 -0.74
N ILE A 120 6.78 -8.80 0.20
CA ILE A 120 5.54 -8.88 0.98
C ILE A 120 4.31 -8.87 0.06
N VAL A 121 4.34 -8.04 -0.99
CA VAL A 121 3.22 -7.95 -1.95
C VAL A 121 3.31 -8.98 -3.09
N GLY A 122 4.20 -9.98 -2.98
CA GLY A 122 4.25 -11.12 -3.91
C GLY A 122 5.14 -10.92 -5.14
N TYR A 123 5.96 -9.87 -5.18
CA TYR A 123 6.88 -9.56 -6.28
C TYR A 123 8.35 -9.62 -5.84
N PRO A 124 8.86 -10.78 -5.38
CA PRO A 124 10.24 -10.89 -4.94
C PRO A 124 11.20 -10.55 -6.09
N MET A 125 12.28 -9.83 -5.79
CA MET A 125 13.28 -9.51 -6.79
C MET A 125 13.98 -10.76 -7.31
N VAL A 126 14.01 -10.91 -8.64
CA VAL A 126 14.81 -11.95 -9.28
C VAL A 126 16.24 -11.43 -9.38
N LYS A 127 17.06 -11.75 -8.38
CA LYS A 127 18.50 -11.57 -8.50
C LYS A 127 18.99 -12.61 -9.48
N ASN A 128 19.24 -12.21 -10.73
CA ASN A 128 20.06 -13.00 -11.65
C ASN A 128 21.43 -13.15 -10.98
N LEU A 129 21.58 -14.22 -10.20
CA LEU A 129 22.86 -14.63 -9.67
C LEU A 129 23.71 -14.95 -10.90
N PRO A 130 24.87 -14.30 -11.11
CA PRO A 130 25.83 -14.88 -12.01
C PRO A 130 26.11 -16.30 -11.52
N GLU A 131 26.05 -17.27 -12.43
CA GLU A 131 26.48 -18.64 -12.16
C GLU A 131 27.80 -18.61 -11.39
N PRO A 132 27.99 -19.50 -10.40
CA PRO A 132 29.22 -19.52 -9.62
C PRO A 132 30.35 -19.98 -10.54
N ASN A 133 30.99 -19.04 -11.23
CA ASN A 133 32.34 -19.21 -11.72
C ASN A 133 33.22 -19.38 -10.48
N GLY A 134 33.46 -20.65 -10.15
CA GLY A 134 34.49 -21.06 -9.23
C GLY A 134 35.80 -20.40 -9.62
N ASN A 135 36.54 -19.96 -8.61
CA ASN A 135 37.83 -19.28 -8.70
C ASN A 135 37.75 -17.75 -8.84
N SER A 136 37.33 -17.10 -7.76
CA SER A 136 37.97 -15.83 -7.38
C SER A 136 38.43 -15.95 -5.93
N THR A 137 39.70 -15.70 -5.71
CA THR A 137 40.30 -15.40 -4.40
C THR A 137 39.59 -14.16 -3.85
N GLN A 138 38.44 -14.35 -3.19
CA GLN A 138 37.61 -13.25 -2.72
C GLN A 138 38.35 -12.50 -1.62
N SER A 139 38.84 -11.31 -1.95
CA SER A 139 39.19 -10.30 -0.97
C SER A 139 38.02 -10.14 0.01
N LYS A 140 38.30 -10.18 1.33
CA LYS A 140 37.26 -10.09 2.37
C LYS A 140 36.45 -8.82 2.16
N LYS A 141 35.23 -8.95 1.59
CA LYS A 141 34.34 -7.81 1.28
C LYS A 141 34.07 -7.02 2.56
N ARG A 142 34.49 -5.75 2.58
CA ARG A 142 34.25 -4.84 3.71
C ARG A 142 32.82 -4.28 3.61
N LYS A 143 32.06 -4.33 4.71
CA LYS A 143 30.73 -3.72 4.82
C LYS A 143 30.70 -2.64 5.90
N ARG A 144 29.65 -1.82 5.90
CA ARG A 144 29.44 -0.78 6.91
C ARG A 144 29.27 -1.40 8.31
N CYS A 145 29.88 -0.78 9.31
CA CYS A 145 29.65 -1.13 10.71
C CYS A 145 28.17 -0.93 11.09
N SER A 146 27.56 -1.95 11.70
CA SER A 146 26.14 -1.92 12.09
C SER A 146 25.82 -1.02 13.28
N ILE A 147 26.82 -0.42 13.92
CA ILE A 147 26.68 0.43 15.13
C ILE A 147 27.01 1.91 14.82
N CYS A 148 27.81 2.19 13.79
CA CYS A 148 28.15 3.58 13.44
C CYS A 148 26.95 4.37 12.93
N GLU A 149 26.73 5.55 13.51
CA GLU A 149 25.86 6.60 12.97
C GLU A 149 26.34 7.09 11.59
N ASP A 150 25.40 7.57 10.77
CA ASP A 150 25.58 7.92 9.34
C ASP A 150 26.82 8.77 8.98
N PRO A 151 27.23 9.80 9.75
CA PRO A 151 28.41 10.58 9.39
C PRO A 151 29.74 9.80 9.53
N LYS A 152 29.74 8.65 10.21
CA LYS A 152 30.93 7.82 10.49
C LYS A 152 30.86 6.46 9.77
N ASP A 153 30.60 6.44 8.46
CA ASP A 153 30.49 5.23 7.61
C ASP A 153 31.80 4.40 7.55
N LYS A 154 32.17 3.78 8.68
CA LYS A 154 33.37 2.95 8.80
C LYS A 154 33.10 1.57 8.19
N LYS A 155 33.83 1.27 7.12
CA LYS A 155 33.84 -0.05 6.49
C LYS A 155 34.79 -1.01 7.22
N THR A 156 34.32 -2.20 7.54
CA THR A 156 35.05 -3.24 8.29
C THR A 156 34.87 -4.61 7.62
N SER A 157 35.86 -5.49 7.76
CA SER A 157 35.75 -6.91 7.40
C SER A 157 35.47 -7.80 8.61
N THR A 158 35.52 -7.24 9.82
CA THR A 158 35.32 -7.96 11.08
C THR A 158 33.82 -8.19 11.31
N GLN A 159 33.45 -9.44 11.61
CA GLN A 159 32.09 -9.84 11.96
C GLN A 159 32.00 -10.27 13.42
N CYS A 160 30.89 -9.95 14.07
CA CYS A 160 30.58 -10.47 15.40
C CYS A 160 30.37 -11.99 15.31
N SER A 161 31.06 -12.77 16.15
CA SER A 161 30.94 -14.23 16.19
C SER A 161 29.54 -14.74 16.56
N ARG A 162 28.75 -13.93 17.30
CA ARG A 162 27.40 -14.32 17.73
C ARG A 162 26.30 -13.99 16.71
N CYS A 163 26.39 -12.83 16.04
CA CYS A 163 25.30 -12.32 15.19
C CYS A 163 25.71 -12.05 13.73
N SER A 164 26.98 -12.30 13.38
CA SER A 164 27.55 -12.14 12.02
C SER A 164 27.44 -10.72 11.42
N LYS A 165 26.98 -9.73 12.20
CA LYS A 165 26.96 -8.32 11.83
C LYS A 165 28.38 -7.77 11.72
N PHE A 166 28.60 -6.81 10.81
CA PHE A 166 29.89 -6.19 10.59
C PHE A 166 30.14 -5.09 11.64
N VAL A 167 31.30 -5.12 12.30
CA VAL A 167 31.62 -4.22 13.41
C VAL A 167 33.01 -3.63 13.24
N CYS A 168 33.16 -2.30 13.39
CA CYS A 168 34.46 -1.64 13.29
C CYS A 168 35.30 -1.86 14.56
N ASN A 169 36.56 -1.46 14.54
CA ASN A 169 37.46 -1.65 15.69
C ASN A 169 37.01 -0.88 16.95
N GLU A 170 36.31 0.24 16.80
CA GLU A 170 35.77 1.02 17.95
C GLU A 170 34.55 0.36 18.59
N HIS A 171 33.79 -0.40 17.81
CA HIS A 171 32.57 -1.05 18.27
C HIS A 171 32.76 -2.55 18.55
N SER A 172 33.99 -3.07 18.40
CA SER A 172 34.30 -4.48 18.67
C SER A 172 35.21 -4.60 19.89
N VAL A 173 34.96 -5.62 20.71
CA VAL A 173 35.81 -5.96 21.86
C VAL A 173 36.82 -7.00 21.40
N LYS A 174 38.11 -6.70 21.54
CA LYS A 174 39.18 -7.69 21.36
C LYS A 174 39.37 -8.42 22.69
N ILE A 175 39.18 -9.73 22.66
CA ILE A 175 39.54 -10.57 23.81
C ILE A 175 40.95 -11.09 23.56
N ILE A 176 41.87 -10.76 24.47
CA ILE A 176 43.27 -11.19 24.41
C ILE A 176 43.40 -12.43 25.30
N TYR A 177 43.87 -13.52 24.74
CA TYR A 177 44.18 -14.76 25.46
C TYR A 177 45.68 -15.04 25.35
N CYS A 178 46.29 -15.59 26.40
CA CYS A 178 47.64 -16.15 26.29
C CYS A 178 47.60 -17.43 25.45
N ALA A 179 48.76 -17.90 24.96
CA ALA A 179 48.83 -19.09 24.11
C ALA A 179 48.20 -20.35 24.73
N ASN A 180 48.14 -20.42 26.06
CA ASN A 180 47.54 -21.55 26.79
C ASN A 180 46.02 -21.41 26.98
N CYS A 181 45.45 -20.21 26.85
CA CYS A 181 44.03 -19.92 27.08
C CYS A 181 43.21 -19.76 25.78
N ALA A 182 43.85 -19.80 24.61
CA ALA A 182 43.18 -19.64 23.31
C ALA A 182 42.56 -20.94 22.75
N LYS A 183 42.51 -22.01 23.56
CA LYS A 183 41.89 -23.30 23.21
C LYS A 183 40.42 -23.32 23.55
#